data_AF-S8DMU0-F1
#
_entry.id   AF-S8DMU0-F1
#
_cell.length_a   1.000
_cell.length_b   1.000
_cell.length_c   1.000
_cell.angle_alpha   90.00
_cell.angle_beta   90.00
_cell.angle_gamma   90.00
#
_symmetry.space_group_name_H-M   'P 1'
#
loop_
_entity.id
_entity.type
_entity.pdbx_description
1 polymer ?
#
loop_
_entity_poly.entity_id
_entity_poly.type
_entity_poly.pdbx_seq_one_letter_code
_entity_poly.pdbx_strand_id
1 'polypeptide(L)'
;MTWDGRKSVSIPDGEIFYLVALLRFCCPNSNLTVKEMVSENEEILQICNDGDMDAKLYLPHYKTTEEWARHFGNQWTRFQQRKALFDPTALLAPGHNIFSRIIIHDNNNNNNNNNNNNNNDNNNNGFQR
;
A
#
# COMPACT_ATOMS: atom_id res chain seq x y z
N MET A 1 26.41 -17.36 4.30
CA MET A 1 24.95 -17.63 4.36
C MET A 1 24.35 -16.94 3.15
N THR A 2 23.95 -17.69 2.12
CA THR A 2 23.44 -17.13 0.86
C THR A 2 21.97 -16.73 1.01
N TRP A 3 21.59 -15.61 0.42
CA TRP A 3 20.23 -15.08 0.49
C TRP A 3 19.25 -15.91 -0.36
N ASP A 4 18.01 -16.09 0.11
CA ASP A 4 16.95 -16.80 -0.60
C ASP A 4 15.97 -15.82 -1.27
N GLY A 5 16.05 -15.69 -2.59
CA GLY A 5 15.21 -14.80 -3.41
C GLY A 5 13.71 -15.12 -3.40
N ARG A 6 13.25 -16.17 -2.71
CA ARG A 6 11.82 -16.45 -2.50
C ARG A 6 11.20 -15.54 -1.44
N LYS A 7 12.01 -14.97 -0.54
CA LYS A 7 11.61 -14.04 0.51
C LYS A 7 11.38 -12.63 -0.04
N SER A 8 10.53 -11.86 0.62
CA SER A 8 10.14 -10.51 0.18
C SER A 8 11.08 -9.39 0.66
N VAL A 9 12.33 -9.69 1.00
CA VAL A 9 13.30 -8.65 1.40
C VAL A 9 13.92 -8.03 0.15
N SER A 10 14.00 -6.71 0.15
CA SER A 10 14.77 -5.98 -0.86
C SER A 10 16.20 -5.82 -0.37
N ILE A 11 17.16 -6.29 -1.17
CA ILE A 11 18.60 -6.11 -0.95
C ILE A 11 19.22 -5.46 -2.19
N PRO A 12 20.34 -4.73 -2.05
CA PRO A 12 21.10 -4.21 -3.19
C PRO A 12 21.54 -5.33 -4.15
N ASP A 13 21.74 -4.98 -5.41
CA ASP A 13 22.20 -5.93 -6.42
C ASP A 13 23.71 -6.17 -6.27
N GLY A 14 24.10 -7.35 -5.76
CA GLY A 14 25.50 -7.72 -5.58
C GLY A 14 25.69 -9.01 -4.80
N GLU A 15 26.82 -9.69 -5.01
CA GLU A 15 27.18 -10.89 -4.23
C GLU A 15 27.59 -10.54 -2.79
N ILE A 16 28.20 -9.36 -2.61
CA ILE A 16 28.63 -8.83 -1.32
C ILE A 16 27.96 -7.46 -1.15
N PHE A 17 27.28 -7.27 -0.03
CA PHE A 17 26.69 -5.99 0.37
C PHE A 17 26.96 -5.75 1.86
N TYR A 18 26.90 -4.49 2.28
CA TYR A 18 27.15 -4.08 3.65
C TYR A 18 25.84 -3.66 4.32
N LEU A 19 25.66 -4.08 5.57
CA LEU A 19 24.61 -3.55 6.42
C LEU A 19 25.18 -2.36 7.19
N VAL A 20 24.55 -1.19 7.03
CA VAL A 20 24.85 0.02 7.81
C VAL A 20 23.65 0.34 8.67
N ALA A 21 23.86 0.50 9.98
CA ALA A 21 22.81 0.85 10.94
C ALA A 21 23.25 2.03 11.81
N LEU A 22 22.51 3.15 11.71
CA LEU A 22 22.71 4.34 12.54
C LEU A 22 21.83 4.23 13.79
N LEU A 23 22.38 3.65 14.87
CA LEU A 23 21.67 3.44 16.14
C LEU A 23 21.73 4.71 17.01
N ARG A 24 20.95 5.73 16.63
CA ARG A 24 20.91 7.03 17.34
C ARG A 24 20.15 6.93 18.67
N PHE A 25 20.65 7.63 19.68
CA PHE A 25 20.01 7.76 20.99
C PHE A 25 19.67 9.24 21.25
N CYS A 26 18.38 9.55 21.46
CA CYS A 26 17.94 10.86 21.90
C CYS A 26 17.80 10.84 23.43
N CYS A 27 18.70 11.52 24.13
CA CYS A 27 18.64 11.64 25.58
C CYS A 27 17.84 12.91 25.95
N PRO A 28 17.14 12.96 27.09
CA PRO A 28 16.40 14.16 27.50
C PRO A 28 17.25 15.44 27.58
N ASN A 29 18.57 15.28 27.81
CA ASN A 29 19.54 16.36 27.89
C ASN A 29 20.44 16.45 26.64
N SER A 30 20.11 15.78 25.52
CA SER A 30 20.94 15.86 24.32
C SER A 30 20.75 17.19 23.61
N ASN A 31 21.84 17.69 23.02
CA ASN A 31 21.83 18.92 22.23
C ASN A 31 21.05 18.79 20.92
N LEU A 32 20.77 17.56 20.48
CA LEU A 32 20.02 17.27 19.26
C LEU A 32 18.62 16.76 19.62
N THR A 33 17.63 17.35 18.98
CA THR A 33 16.24 16.92 18.99
C THR A 33 16.03 15.74 18.03
N VAL A 34 14.96 14.97 18.25
CA VAL A 34 14.56 13.90 17.30
C VAL A 34 14.38 14.44 15.89
N LYS A 35 13.86 15.66 15.73
CA LYS A 35 13.64 16.29 14.43
C LYS A 35 14.95 16.54 13.67
N GLU A 36 15.97 17.02 14.37
CA GLU A 36 17.31 17.24 13.78
C GLU A 36 17.95 15.91 13.39
N MET A 37 17.84 14.87 14.24
CA MET A 37 18.33 13.53 13.93
C MET A 37 17.65 12.91 12.69
N VAL A 38 16.35 13.16 12.50
CA VAL A 38 15.62 12.74 11.29
C VAL A 38 16.11 13.51 10.08
N SER A 39 16.31 14.83 10.20
CA SER A 39 16.83 15.67 9.10
C SER A 39 18.21 15.21 8.64
N GLU A 40 19.11 14.86 9.56
CA GLU A 40 20.42 14.32 9.19
C GLU A 40 20.32 12.95 8.51
N ASN A 41 19.39 12.09 8.92
CA ASN A 41 19.17 10.82 8.24
C ASN A 41 18.64 11.02 6.81
N GLU A 42 17.78 12.01 6.60
CA GLU A 42 17.30 12.40 5.26
C GLU A 42 18.45 12.91 4.38
N GLU A 43 19.37 13.73 4.93
CA GLU A 43 20.55 14.22 4.22
C GLU A 43 21.49 13.07 3.81
N ILE A 44 21.72 12.09 4.69
CA ILE A 44 22.53 10.90 4.36
C ILE A 44 21.90 10.13 3.19
N LEU A 45 20.58 9.98 3.18
CA LEU A 45 19.88 9.32 2.08
C LEU A 45 19.97 10.12 0.77
N GLN A 46 19.90 11.45 0.86
CA GLN A 46 20.08 12.32 -0.31
C GLN A 46 21.47 12.16 -0.91
N ILE A 47 22.52 12.14 -0.08
CA ILE A 47 23.91 11.91 -0.52
C ILE A 47 24.05 10.53 -1.18
N CYS A 48 23.44 9.48 -0.61
CA CYS A 48 23.42 8.16 -1.22
C CYS A 48 22.77 8.16 -2.61
N ASN A 49 21.64 8.83 -2.75
CA ASN A 49 20.90 8.93 -4.00
C ASN A 49 21.65 9.77 -5.05
N ASP A 50 22.24 10.91 -4.66
CA ASP A 50 22.99 11.78 -5.55
C ASP A 50 24.32 11.16 -6.00
N GLY A 51 24.89 10.28 -5.18
CA GLY A 51 26.08 9.49 -5.49
C GLY A 51 25.82 8.23 -6.31
N ASP A 52 24.58 7.99 -6.77
CA ASP A 52 24.14 6.78 -7.50
C ASP A 52 24.50 5.48 -6.76
N MET A 53 24.45 5.50 -5.42
CA MET A 53 24.64 4.31 -4.60
C MET A 53 23.34 3.50 -4.59
N ASP A 54 23.41 2.19 -4.86
CA ASP A 54 22.26 1.27 -4.69
C ASP A 54 21.99 0.98 -3.19
N ALA A 55 21.77 2.04 -2.43
CA ALA A 55 21.46 1.98 -1.02
C ALA A 55 19.97 1.63 -0.83
N LYS A 56 19.71 0.49 -0.19
CA LYS A 56 18.35 0.10 0.19
C LYS A 56 18.16 0.22 1.70
N LEU A 57 17.14 1.00 2.09
CA LEU A 57 16.76 1.16 3.48
C LEU A 57 16.29 -0.16 4.08
N TYR A 58 16.85 -0.54 5.23
CA TYR A 58 16.33 -1.62 6.06
C TYR A 58 15.23 -1.05 6.96
N LEU A 59 14.00 -1.58 6.84
CA LEU A 59 12.77 -1.00 7.41
C LEU A 59 12.42 0.39 6.86
N PRO A 60 12.20 0.52 5.53
CA PRO A 60 11.87 1.79 4.94
C PRO A 60 10.52 2.32 5.43
N HIS A 61 10.45 3.65 5.57
CA HIS A 61 9.20 4.37 5.79
C HIS A 61 8.96 5.31 4.60
N TYR A 62 8.46 4.74 3.50
CA TYR A 62 8.05 5.52 2.33
C TYR A 62 6.61 6.00 2.49
N LYS A 63 6.32 7.18 1.92
CA LYS A 63 5.00 7.81 2.04
C LYS A 63 4.09 7.45 0.86
N THR A 64 4.66 7.03 -0.26
CA THR A 64 3.89 6.70 -1.47
C THR A 64 4.16 5.30 -2.00
N THR A 65 3.18 4.74 -2.69
CA THR A 65 3.27 3.43 -3.33
C THR A 65 4.36 3.41 -4.42
N GLU A 66 4.60 4.53 -5.10
CA GLU A 66 5.61 4.65 -6.15
C GLU A 66 7.04 4.53 -5.59
N GLU A 67 7.28 5.11 -4.40
CA GLU A 67 8.54 4.94 -3.68
C GLU A 67 8.75 3.48 -3.28
N TRP A 68 7.69 2.82 -2.80
CA TRP A 68 7.71 1.38 -2.52
C TRP A 68 7.98 0.55 -3.77
N ALA A 69 7.36 0.88 -4.91
CA ALA A 69 7.59 0.19 -6.17
C ALA A 69 9.05 0.32 -6.62
N ARG A 70 9.65 1.52 -6.48
CA ARG A 70 11.07 1.75 -6.77
C ARG A 70 11.97 0.92 -5.86
N HIS A 71 11.67 0.89 -4.56
CA HIS A 71 12.43 0.13 -3.58
C HIS A 71 12.43 -1.39 -3.84
N PHE A 72 11.28 -1.94 -4.24
CA PHE A 72 11.15 -3.36 -4.57
C PHE A 72 11.62 -3.70 -5.99
N GLY A 73 11.64 -2.73 -6.90
CA GLY A 73 12.04 -2.90 -8.30
C GLY A 73 11.31 -4.06 -8.97
N ASN A 74 12.07 -4.98 -9.56
CA ASN A 74 11.55 -6.16 -10.26
C ASN A 74 10.71 -7.10 -9.38
N GLN A 75 10.83 -7.01 -8.06
CA GLN A 75 10.05 -7.83 -7.13
C GLN A 75 8.66 -7.25 -6.81
N TRP A 76 8.39 -6.01 -7.22
CA TRP A 76 7.16 -5.29 -6.88
C TRP A 76 5.90 -6.02 -7.33
N THR A 77 5.84 -6.48 -8.58
CA THR A 77 4.69 -7.21 -9.13
C THR A 77 4.36 -8.46 -8.30
N ARG A 78 5.39 -9.22 -7.91
CA ARG A 78 5.23 -10.42 -7.07
C ARG A 78 4.73 -10.05 -5.67
N PHE A 79 5.20 -8.93 -5.12
CA PHE A 79 4.75 -8.43 -3.83
C PHE A 79 3.27 -8.04 -3.86
N GLN A 80 2.83 -7.33 -4.91
CA GLN A 80 1.41 -6.99 -5.11
C GLN A 80 0.53 -8.22 -5.25
N GLN A 81 0.95 -9.22 -6.03
CA GLN A 81 0.19 -10.48 -6.19
C GLN A 81 0.01 -11.20 -4.86
N ARG A 82 1.07 -11.28 -4.03
CA ARG A 82 0.99 -11.87 -2.69
C ARG A 82 0.06 -11.05 -1.78
N LYS A 83 0.12 -9.72 -1.84
CA LYS A 83 -0.80 -8.86 -1.06
C LYS A 83 -2.25 -9.13 -1.45
N ALA A 84 -2.57 -9.20 -2.75
CA ALA A 84 -3.92 -9.51 -3.22
C ALA A 84 -4.40 -10.90 -2.77
N LEU A 85 -3.51 -11.89 -2.72
CA LEU A 85 -3.84 -13.25 -2.32
C LEU A 85 -4.11 -13.39 -0.81
N PHE A 86 -3.31 -12.71 0.03
CA PHE A 86 -3.32 -12.91 1.48
C PHE A 86 -3.98 -11.78 2.28
N ASP A 87 -4.10 -10.58 1.73
CA ASP A 87 -4.74 -9.41 2.35
C ASP A 87 -5.40 -8.50 1.27
N PRO A 88 -6.47 -8.98 0.61
CA PRO A 88 -7.08 -8.30 -0.54
C PRO A 88 -7.68 -6.93 -0.20
N THR A 89 -8.07 -6.70 1.05
CA THR A 89 -8.65 -5.41 1.49
C THR A 89 -7.61 -4.45 2.09
N ALA A 90 -6.33 -4.85 2.10
CA ALA A 90 -5.23 -4.11 2.71
C ALA A 90 -5.54 -3.73 4.18
N LEU A 91 -6.07 -4.68 4.94
CA LEU A 91 -6.42 -4.52 6.34
C LEU A 91 -5.16 -4.57 7.24
N LEU A 92 -4.17 -5.37 6.86
CA LEU A 92 -3.02 -5.68 7.71
C LEU A 92 -1.88 -4.68 7.51
N ALA A 93 -1.26 -4.32 8.65
CA ALA A 93 -0.08 -3.46 8.76
C ALA A 93 -0.20 -2.08 8.07
N PRO A 94 -1.29 -1.32 8.30
CA PRO A 94 -1.51 -0.03 7.63
C PRO A 94 -0.38 0.99 7.91
N GLY A 95 0.29 0.88 9.07
CA GLY A 95 1.40 1.76 9.44
C GLY A 95 2.65 1.65 8.56
N HIS A 96 2.76 0.62 7.70
CA HIS A 96 3.85 0.55 6.72
C HIS A 96 3.57 1.40 5.46
N ASN A 97 2.34 1.91 5.28
CA ASN A 97 1.96 2.79 4.16
C ASN A 97 2.28 2.23 2.76
N ILE A 98 2.28 0.90 2.60
CA ILE A 98 2.54 0.25 1.31
C ILE A 98 1.27 0.18 0.44
N PHE A 99 0.12 -0.05 1.08
CA PHE A 99 -1.18 -0.15 0.41
C PHE A 99 -2.26 0.55 1.23
N SER A 100 -3.08 1.36 0.56
CA SER A 100 -4.25 1.99 1.17
C SER A 100 -5.40 0.99 1.29
N ARG A 101 -6.14 1.07 2.40
CA ARG A 101 -7.32 0.25 2.64
C ARG A 101 -8.37 0.47 1.55
N ILE A 102 -8.90 -0.61 1.01
CA ILE A 102 -10.04 -0.58 0.10
C ILE A 102 -11.31 -0.69 0.94
N ILE A 103 -12.18 0.33 0.91
CA ILE A 103 -13.51 0.28 1.52
C ILE A 103 -14.50 -0.10 0.43
N ILE A 104 -15.11 -1.29 0.55
CA ILE A 104 -16.21 -1.70 -0.33
C ILE A 104 -17.47 -1.03 0.21
N HIS A 105 -18.06 -0.09 -0.55
CA HIS A 105 -19.39 0.43 -0.25
C HIS A 105 -20.45 -0.47 -0.90
N ASP A 106 -21.23 -1.17 -0.08
CA ASP A 106 -22.39 -1.94 -0.51
C ASP A 106 -23.55 -1.00 -0.85
N ASN A 107 -23.70 -0.60 -2.12
CA ASN A 107 -24.91 0.07 -2.61
C ASN A 107 -26.00 -0.97 -2.91
N ASN A 108 -26.71 -1.45 -1.87
CA ASN A 108 -27.92 -2.25 -2.02
C ASN A 108 -29.17 -1.41 -1.67
N ASN A 109 -29.60 -0.57 -2.61
CA ASN A 109 -30.93 0.07 -2.57
C ASN A 109 -31.86 -0.65 -3.55
N ASN A 110 -32.32 -1.85 -3.17
CA ASN A 110 -33.44 -2.51 -3.82
C ASN A 110 -34.75 -2.02 -3.19
N ASN A 111 -35.28 -0.90 -3.68
CA ASN A 111 -36.67 -0.52 -3.42
C ASN A 111 -37.58 -1.32 -4.36
N ASN A 112 -37.83 -2.58 -4.01
CA ASN A 112 -38.91 -3.37 -4.58
C ASN A 112 -40.20 -3.01 -3.84
N ASN A 113 -40.88 -1.94 -4.28
CA ASN A 113 -42.24 -1.68 -3.84
C ASN A 113 -43.22 -2.50 -4.70
N ASN A 114 -43.54 -3.67 -4.15
CA ASN A 114 -44.75 -4.45 -4.28
C ASN A 114 -45.71 -4.10 -5.43
N ASN A 115 -45.75 -5.01 -6.40
CA ASN A 115 -46.96 -5.41 -7.10
C ASN A 115 -48.09 -5.66 -6.08
N ASN A 116 -49.22 -4.96 -6.25
CA ASN A 116 -50.49 -5.45 -5.78
C ASN A 116 -51.57 -5.19 -6.84
N ASN A 117 -51.93 -6.30 -7.50
CA ASN A 117 -53.24 -6.70 -8.01
C ASN A 117 -54.28 -5.61 -8.32
N ASN A 118 -54.78 -5.62 -9.56
CA ASN A 118 -56.06 -6.28 -9.83
C ASN A 118 -56.27 -6.45 -11.34
N ASN A 119 -56.21 -7.72 -11.78
CA ASN A 119 -57.03 -8.16 -12.90
C ASN A 119 -58.49 -8.05 -12.45
N ASN A 120 -59.32 -7.37 -13.23
CA ASN A 120 -60.71 -7.79 -13.42
C ASN A 120 -61.24 -7.20 -14.72
N ASP A 121 -61.34 -8.10 -15.69
CA ASP A 121 -62.57 -8.41 -16.38
C ASP A 121 -63.26 -7.33 -17.23
N ASN A 122 -63.19 -7.64 -18.53
CA ASN A 122 -64.33 -7.82 -19.42
C ASN A 122 -64.98 -6.58 -20.05
N ASN A 123 -64.82 -6.56 -21.38
CA ASN A 123 -65.89 -6.46 -22.38
C ASN A 123 -66.91 -5.32 -22.19
N ASN A 124 -67.00 -4.40 -23.15
CA ASN A 124 -67.73 -4.62 -24.40
C ASN A 124 -68.11 -3.27 -25.06
N ASN A 125 -68.13 -3.30 -26.39
CA ASN A 125 -69.03 -2.56 -27.29
C ASN A 125 -68.84 -1.05 -27.51
N GLY A 126 -68.38 -0.72 -28.73
CA GLY A 126 -69.33 -0.17 -29.71
C GLY A 126 -69.17 1.29 -30.16
N PHE A 127 -68.92 1.43 -31.46
CA PHE A 127 -69.52 2.41 -32.38
C PHE A 127 -69.07 3.89 -32.40
N GLN A 128 -68.39 4.22 -33.51
CA GLN A 128 -68.60 5.34 -34.44
C GLN A 128 -68.75 6.78 -33.91
N ARG A 129 -67.80 7.67 -34.27
CA ARG A 129 -67.83 8.56 -35.46
C ARG A 129 -66.49 9.26 -35.62
#